data_AF-A0A109XSQ2-F1
#
_entry.id   AF-A0A109XSQ2-F1
#
_cell.length_a   1.000
_cell.length_b   1.000
_cell.length_c   1.000
_cell.angle_alpha   90.00
_cell.angle_beta   90.00
_cell.angle_gamma   90.00
#
_symmetry.space_group_name_H-M   'P 1'
#
loop_
_entity.id
_entity.type
_entity.pdbx_description
1 polymer ?
#
loop_
_entity_poly.entity_id
_entity_poly.type
_entity_poly.pdbx_seq_one_letter_code
_entity_poly.pdbx_strand_id
1 'polypeptide(L)'
;PKEAAKRSHGGCGNTQPEVRQQALQLWGTWKMPKDEENDGATSEKRQITAEMALNVFRSMSTSEIRDLGLSNDYARPDWLIITVLPVPPPPVRPSISMDGTSTGMRGEDDLTYKLGDIIRANGNVKQAQQEGSPAHILQDFEQLLQYHVATYMDNDIAGVPQALQKSGRPVKSIRARLKGKEGRLRGNLMGKRVDFSART
;
A
#
# COMPACT_ATOMS: atom_id res chain seq x y z
N PRO A 1 39.62 17.59 -31.80
CA PRO A 1 38.58 16.75 -31.15
C PRO A 1 37.56 17.67 -30.44
N LYS A 2 36.42 17.93 -31.09
CA LYS A 2 35.34 18.73 -30.49
C LYS A 2 34.74 17.93 -29.34
N GLU A 3 34.90 18.46 -28.14
CA GLU A 3 34.27 17.98 -26.91
C GLU A 3 32.77 17.80 -27.19
N ALA A 4 32.29 16.55 -27.11
CA ALA A 4 30.89 16.26 -27.33
C ALA A 4 30.10 17.03 -26.27
N ALA A 5 29.36 18.06 -26.69
CA ALA A 5 28.52 18.85 -25.81
C ALA A 5 27.69 17.90 -24.94
N LYS A 6 27.96 17.88 -23.63
CA LYS A 6 27.21 17.06 -22.68
C LYS A 6 25.74 17.42 -22.88
N ARG A 7 24.97 16.47 -23.41
CA ARG A 7 23.52 16.65 -23.56
C ARG A 7 22.95 16.94 -22.18
N SER A 8 22.56 18.18 -21.95
CA SER A 8 21.81 18.58 -20.76
C SER A 8 20.54 17.73 -20.72
N HIS A 9 20.28 17.11 -19.57
CA HIS A 9 19.19 16.15 -19.40
C HIS A 9 17.80 16.82 -19.37
N GLY A 10 17.69 18.10 -19.77
CA GLY A 10 16.43 18.84 -19.84
C GLY A 10 15.71 19.04 -18.49
N GLY A 11 16.38 18.76 -17.36
CA GLY A 11 15.77 18.78 -16.03
C GLY A 11 15.53 20.19 -15.47
N CYS A 12 14.65 20.28 -14.47
CA CYS A 12 14.28 21.53 -13.80
C CYS A 12 15.35 22.12 -12.86
N GLY A 13 16.46 21.40 -12.62
CA GLY A 13 17.56 21.85 -11.75
C GLY A 13 17.32 21.67 -10.24
N ASN A 14 16.17 21.15 -9.81
CA ASN A 14 15.89 20.89 -8.39
C ASN A 14 16.76 19.75 -7.84
N THR A 15 17.19 19.90 -6.57
CA THR A 15 17.94 18.86 -5.85
C THR A 15 17.07 17.64 -5.59
N GLN A 16 17.65 16.46 -5.79
CA GLN A 16 16.97 15.19 -5.55
C GLN A 16 17.16 14.75 -4.09
N PRO A 17 16.11 14.28 -3.40
CA PRO A 17 16.24 13.76 -2.04
C PRO A 17 16.96 12.42 -2.00
N GLU A 18 17.67 12.16 -0.90
CA GLU A 18 17.97 10.80 -0.47
C GLU A 18 16.73 10.20 0.19
N VAL A 19 16.09 9.24 -0.49
CA VAL A 19 14.85 8.60 -0.02
C VAL A 19 15.19 7.39 0.85
N ARG A 20 14.58 7.31 2.04
CA ARG A 20 14.63 6.15 2.94
C ARG A 20 13.24 5.70 3.32
N GLN A 21 13.03 4.39 3.34
CA GLN A 21 11.79 3.79 3.83
C GLN A 21 11.88 3.55 5.34
N GLN A 22 10.84 3.95 6.06
CA GLN A 22 10.65 3.63 7.47
C GLN A 22 9.22 3.09 7.65
N ALA A 23 9.10 1.79 7.91
CA ALA A 23 7.81 1.08 7.95
C ALA A 23 6.98 1.33 6.66
N LEU A 24 5.82 1.97 6.79
CA LEU A 24 4.90 2.30 5.68
C LEU A 24 5.12 3.71 5.11
N GLN A 25 6.17 4.42 5.53
CA GLN A 25 6.44 5.79 5.14
C GLN A 25 7.75 5.93 4.35
N LEU A 26 7.78 6.92 3.46
CA LEU A 26 8.98 7.35 2.75
C LEU A 26 9.40 8.71 3.26
N TRP A 27 10.69 8.84 3.60
CA TRP A 27 11.30 10.08 4.05
C TRP A 27 12.39 10.51 3.08
N GLY A 28 12.29 11.73 2.56
CA GLY A 28 13.32 12.36 1.75
C GLY A 28 14.21 13.26 2.59
N THR A 29 15.52 13.25 2.31
CA THR A 29 16.48 14.19 2.88
C THR A 29 17.12 15.00 1.76
N TRP A 30 16.89 16.32 1.74
CA TRP A 30 17.48 17.25 0.77
C TRP A 30 18.70 17.90 1.40
N LYS A 31 19.85 17.78 0.72
CA LYS A 31 21.08 18.48 1.10
C LYS A 31 21.12 19.78 0.31
N MET A 32 21.00 20.91 0.98
CA MET A 32 21.23 22.20 0.33
C MET A 32 22.74 22.38 0.09
N PRO A 33 23.15 22.87 -1.09
CA PRO A 33 24.55 23.26 -1.31
C PRO A 33 24.92 24.36 -0.32
N LYS A 34 26.18 24.38 0.12
CA LYS A 34 26.68 25.43 1.01
C LYS A 34 26.66 26.77 0.28
N ASP A 35 25.86 27.72 0.76
CA ASP A 35 26.01 29.13 0.40
C ASP A 35 27.12 29.75 1.27
N GLU A 36 27.93 30.64 0.69
CA GLU A 36 29.10 31.26 1.32
C GLU A 36 28.79 32.05 2.61
N GLU A 37 27.51 32.33 2.88
CA GLU A 37 27.03 33.15 4.00
C GLU A 37 26.47 32.33 5.18
N ASN A 38 26.33 31.00 5.03
CA ASN A 38 25.74 30.14 6.06
C ASN A 38 26.59 28.88 6.29
N ASP A 39 27.40 28.89 7.35
CA ASP A 39 28.44 27.88 7.63
C ASP A 39 27.89 26.49 8.06
N GLY A 40 26.56 26.33 8.09
CA GLY A 40 25.87 25.08 8.38
C GLY A 40 25.15 24.51 7.16
N ALA A 41 25.53 23.31 6.72
CA ALA A 41 24.73 22.56 5.76
C ALA A 41 23.40 22.14 6.42
N THR A 42 22.34 22.92 6.21
CA THR A 42 21.00 22.59 6.69
C THR A 42 20.40 21.53 5.77
N SER A 43 20.23 20.31 6.30
CA SER A 43 19.51 19.25 5.59
C SER A 43 18.03 19.32 5.94
N GLU A 44 17.17 19.45 4.94
CA GLU A 44 15.71 19.38 5.14
C GLU A 44 15.26 17.92 5.05
N LYS A 45 14.60 17.43 6.11
CA LYS A 45 13.98 16.10 6.13
C LYS A 45 12.47 16.25 6.05
N ARG A 46 11.85 15.69 5.02
CA ARG A 46 10.40 15.75 4.79
C ARG A 46 9.84 14.39 4.41
N GLN A 47 8.62 14.10 4.86
CA GLN A 47 7.90 12.91 4.42
C GLN A 47 7.44 13.08 2.96
N ILE A 48 7.63 12.04 2.15
CA ILE A 48 7.09 11.94 0.80
C ILE A 48 5.71 11.29 0.93
N THR A 49 4.65 12.06 0.66
CA THR A 49 3.27 11.56 0.74
C THR A 49 2.90 10.75 -0.51
N ALA A 50 1.86 9.93 -0.39
CA ALA A 50 1.34 9.16 -1.53
C ALA A 50 0.86 10.09 -2.67
N GLU A 51 0.28 11.25 -2.33
CA GLU A 51 -0.15 12.26 -3.30
C GLU A 51 1.05 12.86 -4.07
N MET A 52 2.13 13.20 -3.37
CA MET A 52 3.35 13.71 -4.00
C MET A 52 3.92 12.70 -5.00
N ALA A 53 4.02 11.43 -4.58
CA ALA A 53 4.50 10.35 -5.46
C ALA A 53 3.58 10.15 -6.67
N LEU A 54 2.26 10.17 -6.47
CA LEU A 54 1.27 10.05 -7.54
C LEU A 54 1.41 11.16 -8.58
N ASN A 55 1.58 12.42 -8.15
CA ASN A 55 1.75 13.55 -9.06
C ASN A 55 3.03 13.45 -9.88
N VAL A 56 4.13 13.01 -9.26
CA VAL A 56 5.39 12.74 -9.97
C VAL A 56 5.18 11.63 -11.01
N PHE A 57 4.60 10.49 -10.64
CA PHE A 57 4.36 9.39 -11.56
C PHE A 57 3.41 9.74 -12.72
N ARG A 58 2.45 10.63 -12.49
CA ARG A 58 1.56 11.15 -13.55
C ARG A 58 2.27 12.04 -14.55
N SER A 59 3.28 12.79 -14.11
CA SER A 59 4.07 13.68 -14.98
C SER A 59 5.08 12.96 -15.87
N MET A 60 5.33 11.66 -15.65
CA MET A 60 6.30 10.90 -16.43
C MET A 60 5.83 10.70 -17.87
N SER A 61 6.75 10.93 -18.80
CA SER A 61 6.54 10.69 -20.23
C SER A 61 6.53 9.19 -20.56
N THR A 62 5.93 8.85 -21.70
CA THR A 62 5.84 7.46 -22.16
C THR A 62 7.20 6.85 -22.47
N SER A 63 8.15 7.66 -22.95
CA SER A 63 9.54 7.25 -23.14
C SER A 63 10.23 6.91 -21.83
N GLU A 64 10.10 7.74 -20.80
CA GLU A 64 10.72 7.49 -19.49
C GLU A 64 10.14 6.24 -18.82
N ILE A 65 8.83 6.03 -18.92
CA ILE A 65 8.16 4.82 -18.41
C ILE A 65 8.74 3.56 -19.11
N ARG A 66 8.97 3.64 -20.42
CA ARG A 66 9.56 2.54 -21.19
C ARG A 66 11.03 2.30 -20.84
N ASP A 67 11.79 3.37 -20.63
CA ASP A 67 13.21 3.29 -20.25
C ASP A 67 13.39 2.65 -18.87
N LEU A 68 12.42 2.81 -17.96
CA LEU A 68 12.35 2.11 -16.68
C LEU A 68 11.90 0.65 -16.78
N GLY A 69 11.53 0.17 -17.97
CA GLY A 69 11.04 -1.18 -18.20
C GLY A 69 9.57 -1.40 -17.84
N LEU A 70 8.79 -0.33 -17.69
CA LEU A 70 7.35 -0.39 -17.41
C LEU A 70 6.51 -0.28 -18.69
N SER A 71 5.24 -0.68 -18.61
CA SER A 71 4.29 -0.64 -19.74
C SER A 71 3.24 0.45 -19.53
N ASN A 72 2.99 1.27 -20.55
CA ASN A 72 1.93 2.28 -20.51
C ASN A 72 0.53 1.66 -20.51
N ASP A 73 0.35 0.49 -21.12
CA ASP A 73 -0.96 -0.12 -21.27
C ASP A 73 -1.34 -1.02 -20.10
N TYR A 74 -0.33 -1.61 -19.43
CA TYR A 74 -0.56 -2.65 -18.42
C TYR A 74 0.04 -2.37 -17.04
N ALA A 75 1.03 -1.48 -16.93
CA ALA A 75 1.81 -1.31 -15.70
C ALA A 75 2.33 0.12 -15.53
N ARG A 76 1.43 1.11 -15.63
CA ARG A 76 1.85 2.49 -15.41
C ARG A 76 2.27 2.72 -13.95
N PRO A 77 3.34 3.49 -13.69
CA PRO A 77 3.81 3.73 -12.34
C PRO A 77 2.80 4.44 -11.44
N ASP A 78 1.91 5.29 -11.98
CA ASP A 78 0.87 5.94 -11.17
C ASP A 78 -0.15 4.94 -10.58
N TRP A 79 -0.28 3.74 -11.16
CA TRP A 79 -1.17 2.70 -10.65
C TRP A 79 -0.62 1.96 -9.43
N LEU A 80 0.67 2.17 -9.11
CA LEU A 80 1.26 1.66 -7.86
C LEU A 80 0.64 2.33 -6.63
N ILE A 81 0.08 3.54 -6.79
CA ILE A 81 -0.63 4.26 -5.73
C ILE A 81 -2.13 3.95 -5.84
N ILE A 82 -2.67 3.28 -4.83
CA ILE A 82 -4.08 2.87 -4.80
C ILE A 82 -4.96 4.09 -4.50
N THR A 83 -5.72 4.52 -5.49
CA THR A 83 -6.76 5.56 -5.36
C THR A 83 -8.17 4.97 -5.29
N VAL A 84 -8.37 3.81 -5.93
CA VAL A 84 -9.61 3.04 -5.89
C VAL A 84 -9.27 1.62 -5.49
N LEU A 85 -9.73 1.19 -4.32
CA LEU A 85 -9.51 -0.16 -3.81
C LEU A 85 -10.66 -1.08 -4.24
N PRO A 86 -10.42 -2.13 -5.05
CA PRO A 86 -11.47 -3.06 -5.45
C PRO A 86 -11.92 -3.92 -4.27
N VAL A 87 -13.24 -4.09 -4.13
CA VAL A 87 -13.83 -4.95 -3.10
C VAL A 87 -14.14 -6.33 -3.68
N PRO A 88 -13.53 -7.42 -3.16
CA PRO A 88 -13.80 -8.75 -3.68
C PRO A 88 -15.23 -9.21 -3.35
N PRO A 89 -15.85 -10.01 -4.25
CA PRO A 89 -17.23 -10.46 -4.08
C PRO A 89 -17.35 -11.54 -2.98
N PRO A 90 -18.57 -11.82 -2.46
CA PRO A 90 -18.80 -12.78 -1.37
C PRO A 90 -18.14 -14.16 -1.52
N PRO A 91 -18.03 -14.79 -2.71
CA PRO A 91 -17.34 -16.07 -2.86
C PRO A 91 -15.85 -16.05 -2.45
N VAL A 92 -15.20 -14.89 -2.52
CA VAL A 92 -13.79 -14.72 -2.10
C VAL A 92 -13.69 -14.45 -0.58
N ARG A 93 -14.76 -13.93 0.02
CA ARG A 93 -14.89 -13.56 1.44
C ARG A 93 -16.16 -14.17 2.07
N PRO A 94 -16.22 -15.51 2.18
CA PRO A 94 -17.45 -16.22 2.55
C PRO A 94 -17.86 -15.96 4.00
N SER A 95 -19.14 -15.69 4.23
CA SER A 95 -19.74 -15.64 5.58
C SER A 95 -20.16 -17.04 6.03
N ILE A 96 -19.97 -17.34 7.32
CA ILE A 96 -20.43 -18.58 7.95
C ILE A 96 -21.62 -18.27 8.86
N SER A 97 -22.77 -18.90 8.63
CA SER A 97 -23.90 -18.89 9.57
C SER A 97 -23.82 -20.13 10.46
N MET A 98 -23.90 -19.95 11.79
CA MET A 98 -23.82 -21.06 12.75
C MET A 98 -25.04 -22.00 12.63
N ASP A 99 -26.23 -21.43 12.39
CA ASP A 99 -27.50 -22.18 12.49
C ASP A 99 -28.18 -22.44 11.13
N GLY A 100 -27.53 -22.10 10.01
CA GLY A 100 -28.11 -22.23 8.66
C GLY A 100 -29.32 -21.32 8.37
N THR A 101 -29.88 -20.65 9.39
CA THR A 101 -30.95 -19.66 9.27
C THR A 101 -30.39 -18.27 8.97
N SER A 102 -31.15 -17.45 8.25
CA SER A 102 -30.76 -16.07 7.93
C SER A 102 -30.68 -15.16 9.17
N THR A 103 -31.24 -15.58 10.31
CA THR A 103 -31.40 -14.83 11.55
C THR A 103 -30.42 -15.20 12.67
N GLY A 104 -29.63 -16.27 12.51
CA GLY A 104 -28.62 -16.70 13.49
C GLY A 104 -27.35 -15.82 13.50
N MET A 105 -26.49 -16.01 14.52
CA MET A 105 -25.20 -15.32 14.62
C MET A 105 -24.32 -15.67 13.41
N ARG A 106 -23.84 -14.65 12.69
CA ARG A 106 -22.97 -14.80 11.50
C ARG A 106 -21.52 -14.49 11.84
N GLY A 107 -20.63 -15.41 11.51
CA GLY A 107 -19.19 -15.19 11.48
C GLY A 107 -18.79 -14.70 10.09
N GLU A 108 -18.36 -13.45 9.98
CA GLU A 108 -17.89 -12.90 8.70
C GLU A 108 -16.45 -13.30 8.42
N ASP A 109 -16.05 -13.27 7.15
CA ASP A 109 -14.66 -13.51 6.75
C ASP A 109 -13.72 -12.38 7.25
N ASP A 110 -12.47 -12.74 7.54
CA ASP A 110 -11.40 -11.81 7.94
C ASP A 110 -11.25 -10.60 7.00
N LEU A 111 -11.40 -10.80 5.68
CA LEU A 111 -11.36 -9.71 4.70
C LEU A 111 -12.56 -8.77 4.86
N THR A 112 -13.75 -9.29 5.16
CA THR A 112 -14.95 -8.47 5.40
C THR A 112 -14.75 -7.58 6.63
N TYR A 113 -14.20 -8.13 7.73
CA TYR A 113 -13.89 -7.32 8.91
C TYR A 113 -12.91 -6.20 8.58
N LYS A 114 -11.82 -6.52 7.87
CA LYS A 114 -10.80 -5.54 7.54
C LYS A 114 -11.29 -4.47 6.57
N LEU A 115 -12.13 -4.83 5.60
CA LEU A 115 -12.81 -3.87 4.72
C LEU A 115 -13.69 -2.90 5.52
N GLY A 116 -14.39 -3.38 6.56
CA GLY A 116 -15.13 -2.52 7.48
C GLY A 116 -14.24 -1.51 8.20
N ASP A 117 -13.05 -1.92 8.65
CA ASP A 117 -12.07 -0.99 9.24
C ASP A 117 -11.55 0.04 8.23
N ILE A 118 -11.25 -0.38 6.99
CA ILE A 118 -10.80 0.52 5.91
C ILE A 118 -11.86 1.60 5.64
N ILE A 119 -13.13 1.20 5.52
CA ILE A 119 -14.23 2.15 5.27
C ILE A 119 -14.36 3.15 6.42
N ARG A 120 -14.28 2.68 7.68
CA ARG A 120 -14.33 3.57 8.86
C ARG A 120 -13.14 4.54 8.88
N ALA A 121 -11.93 4.05 8.69
CA ALA A 121 -10.74 4.89 8.66
C ALA A 121 -10.81 5.94 7.54
N ASN A 122 -11.28 5.55 6.35
CA ASN A 122 -11.48 6.47 5.22
C ASN A 122 -12.56 7.52 5.52
N GLY A 123 -13.64 7.13 6.19
CA GLY A 123 -14.66 8.06 6.68
C GLY A 123 -14.09 9.11 7.63
N ASN A 124 -13.24 8.70 8.57
CA ASN A 124 -12.58 9.60 9.51
C ASN A 124 -11.64 10.58 8.81
N VAL A 125 -10.85 10.14 7.84
CA VAL A 125 -9.99 11.03 7.03
C VAL A 125 -10.85 12.08 6.31
N LYS A 126 -11.92 11.63 5.65
CA LYS A 126 -12.82 12.52 4.92
C LYS A 126 -13.50 13.54 5.84
N GLN A 127 -13.94 13.12 7.02
CA GLN A 127 -14.54 14.00 8.02
C GLN A 127 -13.52 15.02 8.54
N ALA A 128 -12.32 14.57 8.93
CA ALA A 128 -11.26 15.44 9.42
C ALA A 128 -10.86 16.52 8.38
N GLN A 129 -10.83 16.15 7.10
CA GLN A 129 -10.60 17.08 5.99
C GLN A 129 -11.72 18.13 5.88
N GLN A 130 -12.98 17.71 5.96
CA GLN A 130 -14.14 18.61 5.85
C GLN A 130 -14.24 19.59 7.02
N GLU A 131 -13.89 19.14 8.22
CA GLU A 131 -13.90 19.95 9.44
C GLU A 131 -12.69 20.89 9.54
N GLY A 132 -11.72 20.80 8.62
CA GLY A 132 -10.50 21.60 8.67
C GLY A 132 -9.61 21.24 9.85
N SER A 133 -9.56 19.96 10.21
CA SER A 133 -8.73 19.47 11.32
C SER A 133 -7.26 19.86 11.12
N PRO A 134 -6.52 20.13 12.20
CA PRO A 134 -5.08 20.39 12.13
C PRO A 134 -4.31 19.33 11.34
N ALA A 135 -3.29 19.77 10.59
CA ALA A 135 -2.55 18.91 9.66
C ALA A 135 -1.96 17.64 10.30
N HIS A 136 -1.48 17.72 11.55
CA HIS A 136 -0.94 16.55 12.27
C HIS A 136 -2.02 15.49 12.56
N ILE A 137 -3.24 15.91 12.90
CA ILE A 137 -4.37 15.01 13.15
C ILE A 137 -4.80 14.31 11.86
N LEU A 138 -4.87 15.08 10.77
CA LEU A 138 -5.18 14.53 9.45
C LEU A 138 -4.13 13.49 9.03
N GLN A 139 -2.86 13.78 9.25
CA GLN A 139 -1.75 12.85 8.97
C GLN A 139 -1.85 11.57 9.80
N ASP A 140 -2.31 11.63 11.05
CA ASP A 140 -2.52 10.43 11.88
C ASP A 140 -3.68 9.57 11.35
N PHE A 141 -4.79 10.18 10.91
CA PHE A 141 -5.88 9.45 10.27
C PHE A 141 -5.47 8.82 8.93
N GLU A 142 -4.68 9.53 8.13
CA GLU A 142 -4.11 9.00 6.88
C GLU A 142 -3.19 7.81 7.14
N GLN A 143 -2.32 7.89 8.15
CA GLN A 143 -1.45 6.79 8.56
C GLN A 143 -2.26 5.57 9.01
N LEU A 144 -3.35 5.77 9.73
CA LEU A 144 -4.24 4.70 10.15
C LEU A 144 -4.91 4.03 8.93
N LEU A 145 -5.41 4.83 7.98
CA LEU A 145 -5.97 4.31 6.73
C LEU A 145 -4.93 3.48 5.95
N GLN A 146 -3.72 4.02 5.80
CA GLN A 146 -2.59 3.33 5.16
C GLN A 146 -2.28 2.00 5.84
N TYR A 147 -2.26 1.97 7.17
CA TYR A 147 -2.08 0.75 7.96
C TYR A 147 -3.16 -0.29 7.65
N HIS A 148 -4.44 0.11 7.62
CA HIS A 148 -5.52 -0.83 7.34
C HIS A 148 -5.48 -1.39 5.92
N VAL A 149 -5.16 -0.57 4.92
CA VAL A 149 -5.01 -1.01 3.53
C VAL A 149 -3.78 -1.93 3.37
N ALA A 150 -2.65 -1.59 3.99
CA ALA A 150 -1.44 -2.40 3.93
C ALA A 150 -1.66 -3.79 4.54
N THR A 151 -2.20 -3.85 5.77
CA THR A 151 -2.45 -5.10 6.50
C THR A 151 -3.57 -5.96 5.92
N TYR A 152 -4.45 -5.37 5.11
CA TYR A 152 -5.43 -6.11 4.30
C TYR A 152 -4.76 -6.95 3.20
N MET A 153 -3.77 -6.36 2.52
CA MET A 153 -3.00 -7.04 1.47
C MET A 153 -1.99 -8.02 2.06
N ASP A 154 -1.22 -7.57 3.05
CA ASP A 154 -0.19 -8.34 3.72
C ASP A 154 -0.11 -7.96 5.21
N ASN A 155 -0.36 -8.92 6.09
CA ASN A 155 -0.37 -8.71 7.54
C ASN A 155 0.96 -9.08 8.21
N ASP A 156 1.95 -9.53 7.44
CA ASP A 156 3.27 -9.94 7.95
C ASP A 156 4.37 -8.94 7.53
N ILE A 157 4.03 -7.65 7.49
CA ILE A 157 4.96 -6.58 7.11
C ILE A 157 5.95 -6.31 8.25
N ALA A 158 7.24 -6.36 7.97
CA ALA A 158 8.28 -6.12 8.96
C ALA A 158 8.21 -4.69 9.53
N GLY A 159 8.32 -4.56 10.86
CA GLY A 159 8.27 -3.27 11.55
C GLY A 159 6.87 -2.64 11.65
N VAL A 160 5.82 -3.34 11.19
CA VAL A 160 4.42 -2.92 11.31
C VAL A 160 3.70 -3.90 12.25
N PRO A 161 2.92 -3.42 13.23
CA PRO A 161 2.16 -4.31 14.11
C PRO A 161 1.15 -5.14 13.31
N GLN A 162 0.91 -6.39 13.72
CA GLN A 162 -0.07 -7.23 13.03
C GLN A 162 -1.50 -6.77 13.38
N ALA A 163 -2.37 -6.75 12.37
CA ALA A 163 -3.79 -6.57 12.57
C ALA A 163 -4.39 -7.84 13.21
N LEU A 164 -5.06 -7.66 14.35
CA LEU A 164 -5.69 -8.71 15.12
C LEU A 164 -7.21 -8.59 15.05
N GLN A 165 -7.90 -9.73 15.08
CA GLN A 165 -9.34 -9.80 15.30
C GLN A 165 -9.64 -9.51 16.77
N LYS A 166 -10.92 -9.28 17.12
CA LYS A 166 -11.36 -9.08 18.51
C LYS A 166 -10.95 -10.21 19.47
N SER A 167 -10.77 -11.43 18.94
CA SER A 167 -10.31 -12.60 19.69
C SER A 167 -8.78 -12.63 19.93
N GLY A 168 -8.03 -11.65 19.43
CA GLY A 168 -6.56 -11.62 19.47
C GLY A 168 -5.89 -12.45 18.38
N ARG A 169 -6.64 -13.20 17.56
CA ARG A 169 -6.10 -13.96 16.43
C ARG A 169 -5.67 -13.00 15.30
N PRO A 170 -4.49 -13.18 14.67
CA PRO A 170 -4.11 -12.40 13.48
C PRO A 170 -5.10 -12.56 12.32
N VAL A 171 -5.42 -11.45 11.67
CA VAL A 171 -6.29 -11.39 10.50
C VAL A 171 -5.59 -12.06 9.31
N LYS A 172 -6.28 -12.96 8.62
CA LYS A 172 -5.74 -13.64 7.43
C LYS A 172 -5.87 -12.77 6.18
N SER A 173 -4.79 -12.03 5.87
CA SER A 173 -4.63 -11.18 4.69
C SER A 173 -4.67 -11.94 3.36
N ILE A 174 -4.80 -11.20 2.25
CA ILE A 174 -4.81 -11.78 0.90
C ILE A 174 -3.51 -12.56 0.62
N ARG A 175 -2.34 -11.98 0.92
CA ARG A 175 -1.05 -12.65 0.74
C ARG A 175 -0.97 -13.96 1.52
N ALA A 176 -1.46 -13.98 2.77
CA ALA A 176 -1.48 -15.17 3.61
C ALA A 176 -2.41 -16.28 3.07
N ARG A 177 -3.45 -15.94 2.29
CA ARG A 177 -4.31 -16.92 1.61
C ARG A 177 -3.63 -17.55 0.40
N LEU A 178 -2.72 -16.84 -0.27
CA LEU A 178 -2.03 -17.32 -1.47
C LEU A 178 -0.77 -18.13 -1.14
N LYS A 179 0.03 -17.68 -0.16
CA LYS A 179 1.31 -18.29 0.22
C LYS A 179 1.16 -19.46 1.20
N GLY A 180 2.21 -20.27 1.31
CA GLY A 180 2.35 -21.31 2.33
C GLY A 180 1.83 -22.68 1.92
N LYS A 181 1.99 -23.67 2.82
CA LYS A 181 1.61 -25.07 2.56
C LYS A 181 0.10 -25.24 2.38
N GLU A 182 -0.68 -24.54 3.19
CA GLU A 182 -2.15 -24.52 3.14
C GLU A 182 -2.70 -23.35 2.31
N GLY A 183 -1.83 -22.60 1.62
CA GLY A 183 -2.23 -21.53 0.72
C GLY A 183 -2.87 -22.07 -0.56
N ARG A 184 -3.59 -21.21 -1.29
CA ARG A 184 -4.32 -21.60 -2.50
C ARG A 184 -3.43 -22.23 -3.57
N LEU A 185 -2.22 -21.71 -3.79
CA LEU A 185 -1.32 -22.22 -4.83
C LEU A 185 -0.95 -23.69 -4.59
N ARG A 186 -0.44 -24.01 -3.40
CA ARG A 186 0.01 -25.38 -3.09
C ARG A 186 -1.16 -26.29 -2.68
N GLY A 187 -2.04 -25.81 -1.81
CA GLY A 187 -3.09 -26.62 -1.20
C GLY A 187 -4.32 -26.83 -2.10
N ASN A 188 -4.63 -25.91 -3.02
CA ASN A 188 -5.85 -26.01 -3.83
C ASN A 188 -5.57 -26.25 -5.32
N LEU A 189 -4.46 -25.72 -5.85
CA LEU A 189 -4.13 -25.85 -7.27
C LEU A 189 -3.17 -27.01 -7.53
N MET A 190 -2.17 -27.24 -6.69
CA MET A 190 -1.19 -28.34 -6.88
C MET A 190 -1.55 -29.65 -6.17
N GLY A 191 -2.21 -29.58 -5.00
CA GLY A 191 -2.51 -30.74 -4.16
C GLY A 191 -3.97 -30.78 -3.73
N LYS A 192 -4.89 -30.90 -4.69
CA LYS A 192 -6.33 -30.90 -4.40
C LYS A 192 -6.79 -32.27 -3.88
N ARG A 193 -7.75 -32.26 -2.96
CA ARG A 193 -8.49 -33.48 -2.58
C ARG A 193 -9.31 -33.95 -3.78
N VAL A 194 -9.30 -35.26 -4.00
CA VAL A 194 -10.04 -35.91 -5.07
C VAL A 194 -11.12 -36.80 -4.48
N ASP A 195 -12.27 -36.80 -5.13
CA ASP A 195 -13.36 -37.71 -4.81
C ASP A 195 -13.00 -39.14 -5.25
N PHE A 196 -13.78 -40.13 -4.82
CA PHE A 196 -13.60 -41.55 -5.17
C PHE A 196 -12.24 -42.16 -4.81
N SER A 197 -11.69 -41.81 -3.64
CA SER A 197 -10.45 -42.38 -3.10
C SER A 197 -10.65 -42.94 -1.69
N ALA A 198 -9.93 -44.00 -1.35
CA ALA A 198 -9.90 -44.60 -0.01
C ALA A 198 -8.45 -44.85 0.44
N ARG A 199 -8.18 -44.74 1.75
CA ARG A 199 -6.89 -45.08 2.36
C ARG A 199 -7.13 -46.23 3.34
N THR A 200 -6.51 -47.37 3.08
CA THR A 200 -6.46 -48.54 3.98
C THR A 200 -5.28 -48.47 4.91
#